data_AF-A0A519JM27-F1
#
_entry.id   AF-A0A519JM27-F1
#
_cell.length_a   1.000
_cell.length_b   1.000
_cell.length_c   1.000
_cell.angle_alpha   90.00
_cell.angle_beta   90.00
_cell.angle_gamma   90.00
#
_symmetry.space_group_name_H-M   'P 1'
#
loop_
_entity.id
_entity.type
_entity.pdbx_description
1 polymer ?
#
loop_
_entity_poly.entity_id
_entity_poly.type
_entity_poly.pdbx_seq_one_letter_code
_entity_poly.pdbx_strand_id
1 'polypeptide(L)'
;MSKVRVFFVTNRNHLEGNKVQMFGTGFNPDGAAALRFGYADFEGDDARPKLQEVHVYPDNKTETDITRTGGGQFMSTLHKAMSGGKKTDTLVFIHGFNVSFMGALEAGALLGHSLRVKDPEEDRERRVNVVVFSWPSDGAAVPLMS
;
A
#
# COMPACT_ATOMS: atom_id res chain seq x y z
N MET A 1 0.90 -19.14 -10.67
CA MET A 1 0.52 -18.23 -9.58
C MET A 1 0.81 -16.82 -10.04
N SER A 2 -0.12 -15.89 -9.88
CA SER A 2 0.10 -14.49 -10.26
C SER A 2 0.80 -13.75 -9.13
N LYS A 3 1.68 -12.82 -9.52
CA LYS A 3 2.32 -11.89 -8.59
C LYS A 3 1.61 -10.55 -8.67
N VAL A 4 1.38 -9.92 -7.52
CA VAL A 4 0.84 -8.56 -7.43
C VAL A 4 1.63 -7.78 -6.39
N ARG A 5 2.05 -6.58 -6.77
CA ARG A 5 2.59 -5.60 -5.84
C ARG A 5 1.49 -4.64 -5.42
N VAL A 6 1.34 -4.44 -4.12
CA VAL A 6 0.45 -3.45 -3.52
C VAL A 6 1.32 -2.36 -2.91
N PHE A 7 1.24 -1.16 -3.44
CA PHE A 7 1.86 0.01 -2.84
C PHE A 7 1.06 0.43 -1.60
N PHE A 8 1.70 0.97 -0.57
CA PHE A 8 0.97 1.48 0.58
C PHE A 8 1.52 2.81 1.11
N VAL A 9 0.61 3.54 1.73
CA VAL A 9 0.85 4.74 2.51
C VAL A 9 0.10 4.59 3.84
N THR A 10 0.73 4.92 4.95
CA THR A 10 0.09 4.85 6.26
C THR A 10 0.64 5.90 7.20
N ASN A 11 -0.19 6.44 8.10
CA ASN A 11 0.22 7.26 9.24
C ASN A 11 0.28 6.45 10.54
N ARG A 12 0.39 5.12 10.47
CA ARG A 12 0.59 4.24 11.62
C ARG A 12 2.00 4.34 12.20
N ASN A 13 2.15 3.98 13.48
CA ASN A 13 3.46 3.81 14.10
C ASN A 13 4.22 2.64 13.46
N HIS A 14 5.37 2.93 12.88
CA HIS A 14 6.29 1.92 12.35
C HIS A 14 7.02 1.24 13.52
N LEU A 15 6.90 -0.09 13.62
CA LEU A 15 7.55 -0.91 14.63
C LEU A 15 8.80 -1.54 14.03
N GLU A 16 9.86 -0.74 13.94
CA GLU A 16 11.12 -1.16 13.32
C GLU A 16 11.68 -2.42 14.01
N GLY A 17 12.12 -3.39 13.21
CA GLY A 17 12.62 -4.69 13.69
C GLY A 17 11.55 -5.74 13.98
N ASN A 18 10.26 -5.36 14.04
CA ASN A 18 9.17 -6.33 14.17
C ASN A 18 8.72 -6.84 12.80
N LYS A 19 9.25 -8.00 12.41
CA LYS A 19 8.94 -8.64 11.12
C LYS A 19 7.52 -9.23 11.03
N VAL A 20 6.86 -9.43 12.17
CA VAL A 20 5.50 -9.99 12.25
C VAL A 20 4.46 -8.88 12.17
N GLN A 21 4.71 -7.77 12.87
CA GLN A 21 3.84 -6.61 12.92
C GLN A 21 4.66 -5.36 12.62
N MET A 22 4.79 -5.01 11.34
CA MET A 22 5.60 -3.86 10.93
C MET A 22 4.98 -2.52 11.31
N PHE A 23 3.65 -2.47 11.47
CA PHE A 23 2.92 -1.28 11.90
C PHE A 23 1.99 -1.60 13.05
N GLY A 24 1.99 -0.74 14.07
CA GLY A 24 1.06 -0.85 15.18
C GLY A 24 -0.30 -0.23 14.86
N THR A 25 -1.10 -0.09 15.92
CA THR A 25 -2.48 0.39 15.87
C THR A 25 -2.62 1.88 16.11
N GLY A 26 -1.56 2.55 16.56
CA GLY A 26 -1.55 3.99 16.85
C GLY A 26 -1.04 4.82 15.68
N PHE A 27 -1.19 6.15 15.80
CA PHE A 27 -0.54 7.08 14.89
C PHE A 27 0.98 7.02 14.99
N ASN A 28 1.65 7.46 13.94
CA ASN A 28 3.07 7.76 13.95
C ASN A 28 3.40 8.70 15.14
N PRO A 29 4.46 8.41 15.93
CA PRO A 29 4.86 9.26 17.06
C PRO A 29 5.21 10.70 16.66
N ASP A 30 5.54 10.93 15.39
CA ASP A 30 5.80 12.28 14.84
C ASP A 30 4.50 13.05 14.50
N GLY A 31 3.33 12.46 14.74
CA GLY A 31 2.02 13.06 14.55
C GLY A 31 1.22 12.44 13.41
N ALA A 32 -0.08 12.76 13.36
CA ALA A 32 -1.02 12.16 12.42
C ALA A 32 -0.73 12.47 10.93
N ALA A 33 0.03 13.53 10.66
CA ALA A 33 0.46 13.92 9.32
C ALA A 33 1.76 13.21 8.87
N ALA A 34 2.47 12.54 9.78
CA ALA A 34 3.71 11.85 9.46
C ALA A 34 3.43 10.50 8.79
N LEU A 35 3.71 10.44 7.49
CA LEU A 35 3.44 9.27 6.66
C LEU A 35 4.63 8.30 6.60
N ARG A 36 4.30 7.04 6.33
CA ARG A 36 5.20 5.95 6.01
C ARG A 36 4.77 5.36 4.68
N PHE A 37 5.75 4.99 3.88
CA PHE A 37 5.54 4.57 2.50
C PHE A 37 6.21 3.23 2.27
N GLY A 38 5.65 2.43 1.37
CA GLY A 38 6.24 1.14 1.03
C GLY A 38 5.45 0.38 -0.02
N TYR A 39 5.77 -0.90 -0.14
CA TYR A 39 5.01 -1.85 -0.93
C TYR A 39 5.04 -3.23 -0.30
N ALA A 40 4.05 -4.03 -0.63
CA ALA A 40 3.94 -5.42 -0.25
C ALA A 40 3.76 -6.28 -1.50
N ASP A 41 4.56 -7.34 -1.62
CA ASP A 41 4.47 -8.29 -2.71
C ASP A 41 3.66 -9.51 -2.29
N PHE A 42 2.70 -9.88 -3.13
CA PHE A 42 1.81 -11.01 -2.93
C PHE A 42 1.95 -12.00 -4.08
N GLU A 43 1.81 -13.28 -3.76
CA GLU A 43 1.70 -14.37 -4.72
C GLU A 43 0.47 -15.21 -4.40
N GLY A 44 -0.24 -15.70 -5.42
CA GLY A 44 -1.40 -16.56 -5.19
C GLY A 44 -2.31 -16.68 -6.39
N ASP A 45 -3.55 -17.10 -6.12
CA ASP A 45 -4.68 -17.01 -7.03
C ASP A 45 -5.54 -15.77 -6.68
N ASP A 46 -6.56 -15.51 -7.50
CA ASP A 46 -7.43 -14.34 -7.37
C ASP A 46 -8.32 -14.36 -6.10
N ALA A 47 -8.31 -15.44 -5.32
CA ALA A 47 -9.12 -15.59 -4.11
C ALA A 47 -8.30 -15.57 -2.81
N ARG A 48 -7.04 -15.99 -2.85
CA ARG A 48 -6.17 -16.15 -1.67
C ARG A 48 -4.76 -15.63 -1.92
N PRO A 49 -4.57 -14.30 -1.96
CA PRO A 49 -3.25 -13.71 -2.06
C PRO A 49 -2.43 -14.04 -0.80
N LYS A 50 -1.18 -14.45 -0.96
CA LYS A 50 -0.25 -14.73 0.13
C LYS A 50 0.86 -13.70 0.13
N LEU A 51 0.99 -12.96 1.23
CA LEU A 51 2.09 -12.02 1.44
C LEU A 51 3.44 -12.74 1.35
N GLN A 52 4.36 -12.20 0.56
CA GLN A 52 5.73 -12.68 0.46
C GLN A 52 6.70 -11.73 1.18
N GLU A 53 6.61 -10.44 0.87
CA GLU A 53 7.54 -9.44 1.37
C GLU A 53 6.80 -8.12 1.62
N VAL A 54 7.26 -7.39 2.62
CA VAL A 54 6.89 -5.98 2.85
C VAL A 54 8.17 -5.17 2.87
N HIS A 55 8.23 -4.18 2.00
CA HIS A 55 9.30 -3.19 1.96
C HIS A 55 8.76 -1.86 2.47
N VAL A 56 9.42 -1.30 3.48
CA VAL A 56 9.15 0.04 4.00
C VAL A 56 10.31 0.94 3.59
N TYR A 57 10.02 2.04 2.90
CA TYR A 57 11.06 3.00 2.54
C TYR A 57 11.60 3.70 3.80
N PRO A 58 12.91 4.01 3.86
CA PRO A 58 13.48 4.73 4.98
C PRO A 58 12.83 6.09 5.22
N ASP A 59 12.62 6.43 6.49
CA ASP A 59 12.21 7.77 6.91
C ASP A 59 13.39 8.54 7.50
N ASN A 60 14.19 9.16 6.65
CA ASN A 60 15.29 10.01 7.08
C ASN A 60 14.82 11.46 7.23
N LYS A 61 14.58 11.88 8.47
CA LYS A 61 14.11 13.25 8.81
C LYS A 61 15.10 14.36 8.47
N THR A 62 16.37 14.02 8.28
CA THR A 62 17.42 14.98 7.93
C THR A 62 17.69 15.05 6.43
N GLU A 63 17.02 14.22 5.63
CA GLU A 63 17.17 14.23 4.18
C GLU A 63 16.50 15.47 3.59
N THR A 64 17.28 16.28 2.88
CA THR A 64 16.82 17.53 2.26
C THR A 64 16.46 17.35 0.80
N ASP A 65 16.97 16.30 0.15
CA ASP A 65 16.55 15.93 -1.20
C ASP A 65 15.25 15.13 -1.14
N ILE A 66 14.15 15.77 -1.56
CA ILE A 66 12.81 15.17 -1.57
C ILE A 66 12.77 13.82 -2.30
N THR A 67 13.59 13.62 -3.33
CA THR A 67 13.62 12.38 -4.12
C THR A 67 14.22 11.20 -3.36
N ARG A 68 15.02 11.50 -2.32
CA ARG A 68 15.68 10.52 -1.46
C ARG A 68 14.89 10.22 -0.18
N THR A 69 13.89 11.03 0.15
CA THR A 69 12.94 10.73 1.23
C THR A 69 12.14 9.45 0.91
N GLY A 70 11.54 8.82 1.92
CA GLY A 70 10.69 7.64 1.71
C GLY A 70 9.52 7.91 0.76
N GLY A 71 8.92 9.11 0.83
CA GLY A 71 7.87 9.55 -0.10
C GLY A 71 8.40 9.76 -1.53
N GLY A 72 9.59 10.34 -1.69
CA GLY A 72 10.22 10.51 -3.00
C GLY A 72 10.56 9.18 -3.68
N GLN A 73 11.15 8.25 -2.95
CA GLN A 73 11.46 6.91 -3.44
C GLN A 73 10.19 6.12 -3.80
N PHE A 74 9.15 6.24 -2.97
CA PHE A 74 7.82 5.70 -3.27
C PHE A 74 7.26 6.25 -4.58
N MET A 75 7.22 7.58 -4.73
CA MET A 75 6.69 8.23 -5.93
C MET A 75 7.50 7.86 -7.18
N SER A 76 8.83 7.77 -7.07
CA SER A 76 9.69 7.32 -8.16
C SER A 76 9.35 5.89 -8.60
N THR A 77 9.15 4.99 -7.64
CA THR A 77 8.83 3.58 -7.92
C THR A 77 7.42 3.43 -8.50
N LEU A 78 6.44 4.14 -7.96
CA LEU A 78 5.07 4.15 -8.50
C LEU A 78 5.05 4.76 -9.91
N HIS A 79 5.76 5.86 -10.13
CA HIS A 79 5.88 6.47 -11.45
C HIS A 79 6.42 5.46 -12.47
N LYS A 80 7.48 4.73 -12.14
CA LYS A 80 8.03 3.66 -13.01
C LYS A 80 7.00 2.55 -13.27
N ALA A 81 6.18 2.20 -12.29
CA ALA A 81 5.11 1.21 -12.47
C ALA A 81 3.95 1.74 -13.34
N MET A 82 3.72 3.05 -13.36
CA MET A 82 2.71 3.70 -14.21
C MET A 82 3.18 3.89 -15.65
N SER A 83 4.44 4.27 -15.84
CA SER A 83 5.00 4.64 -17.15
C SER A 83 5.84 3.53 -17.81
N GLY A 84 6.22 2.50 -17.06
CA GLY A 84 7.03 1.38 -17.55
C GLY A 84 6.25 0.48 -18.51
N GLY A 85 6.81 0.24 -19.70
CA GLY A 85 6.17 -0.59 -20.72
C GLY A 85 4.91 0.07 -21.26
N LYS A 86 3.75 -0.57 -21.08
CA LYS A 86 2.45 0.01 -21.43
C LYS A 86 1.92 0.80 -20.25
N LYS A 87 1.41 2.01 -20.52
CA LYS A 87 0.86 2.90 -19.49
C LYS A 87 -0.19 2.17 -18.67
N THR A 88 -0.04 2.21 -17.34
CA THR A 88 -0.90 1.48 -16.41
C THR A 88 -1.53 2.44 -15.42
N ASP A 89 -2.86 2.39 -15.29
CA ASP A 89 -3.59 3.23 -14.35
C ASP A 89 -3.26 2.85 -12.92
N THR A 90 -3.48 3.79 -11.99
CA THR A 90 -3.33 3.55 -10.57
C THR A 90 -4.66 3.76 -9.85
N LEU A 91 -5.10 2.73 -9.13
CA LEU A 91 -6.20 2.81 -8.20
C LEU A 91 -5.67 3.16 -6.81
N VAL A 92 -6.22 4.21 -6.21
CA VAL A 92 -6.02 4.51 -4.78
C VAL A 92 -7.18 3.93 -4.00
N PHE A 93 -6.89 2.95 -3.15
CA PHE A 93 -7.85 2.32 -2.25
C PHE A 93 -7.63 2.83 -0.82
N ILE A 94 -8.66 3.44 -0.25
CA ILE A 94 -8.64 3.92 1.14
C ILE A 94 -9.62 3.05 1.91
N HIS A 95 -9.13 2.28 2.88
CA HIS A 95 -10.01 1.44 3.69
C HIS A 95 -10.84 2.28 4.66
N GLY A 96 -12.01 1.75 5.04
CA GLY A 96 -12.91 2.35 6.02
C GLY A 96 -12.59 1.98 7.46
N PHE A 97 -13.58 2.15 8.33
CA PHE A 97 -13.53 1.75 9.74
C PHE A 97 -13.36 0.23 9.88
N ASN A 98 -12.78 -0.21 11.00
CA ASN A 98 -12.68 -1.63 11.37
C ASN A 98 -11.83 -2.50 10.42
N VAL A 99 -10.72 -1.97 9.91
CA VAL A 99 -9.81 -2.71 9.02
C VAL A 99 -8.37 -2.58 9.52
N SER A 100 -7.70 -3.72 9.71
CA SER A 100 -6.28 -3.77 10.07
C SER A 100 -5.40 -3.42 8.88
N PHE A 101 -4.13 -3.06 9.14
CA PHE A 101 -3.15 -2.79 8.08
C PHE A 101 -3.03 -3.96 7.10
N MET A 102 -2.92 -5.18 7.63
CA MET A 102 -2.81 -6.39 6.81
C MET A 102 -4.08 -6.68 6.01
N GLY A 103 -5.26 -6.53 6.62
CA GLY A 103 -6.53 -6.69 5.92
C GLY A 103 -6.69 -5.68 4.77
N ALA A 104 -6.21 -4.46 4.94
CA ALA A 104 -6.21 -3.46 3.87
C ALA A 104 -5.27 -3.84 2.71
N LEU A 105 -4.08 -4.37 3.01
CA LEU A 105 -3.15 -4.85 1.98
C LEU A 105 -3.69 -6.07 1.23
N GLU A 106 -4.29 -7.03 1.94
CA GLU A 106 -4.91 -8.21 1.33
C GLU A 106 -6.07 -7.82 0.40
N ALA A 107 -6.93 -6.89 0.84
CA ALA A 107 -7.98 -6.32 -0.02
C ALA A 107 -7.39 -5.62 -1.25
N GLY A 108 -6.31 -4.85 -1.08
CA GLY A 108 -5.56 -4.25 -2.18
C GLY A 108 -4.99 -5.29 -3.16
N ALA A 109 -4.48 -6.41 -2.64
CA ALA A 109 -3.97 -7.50 -3.46
C ALA A 109 -5.08 -8.18 -4.26
N LEU A 110 -6.24 -8.42 -3.65
CA LEU A 110 -7.44 -8.94 -4.33
C LEU A 110 -7.90 -8.00 -5.45
N LEU A 111 -7.91 -6.68 -5.20
CA LEU A 111 -8.20 -5.69 -6.23
C LEU A 111 -7.19 -5.75 -7.39
N GLY A 112 -5.89 -5.82 -7.10
CA GLY A 112 -4.85 -5.92 -8.13
C GLY A 112 -4.90 -7.22 -8.95
N HIS A 113 -5.45 -8.29 -8.36
CA HIS A 113 -5.69 -9.57 -9.02
C HIS A 113 -6.94 -9.56 -9.89
N SER A 114 -8.04 -9.02 -9.39
CA SER A 114 -9.37 -9.15 -10.01
C SER A 114 -9.73 -7.99 -10.93
N LEU A 115 -9.30 -6.76 -10.61
CA LEU A 115 -9.74 -5.58 -11.35
C LEU A 115 -9.09 -5.53 -12.73
N ARG A 116 -9.94 -5.30 -13.72
CA ARG A 116 -9.57 -5.12 -15.12
C ARG A 116 -10.21 -3.83 -15.62
N VAL A 117 -9.42 -3.02 -16.31
CA VAL A 117 -9.88 -1.79 -16.97
C VAL A 117 -9.72 -2.00 -18.46
N LYS A 118 -10.73 -1.63 -19.24
CA LYS A 118 -10.67 -1.68 -20.70
C LYS A 118 -9.60 -0.69 -21.18
N ASP A 119 -8.70 -1.16 -22.03
CA ASP A 119 -7.76 -0.30 -22.73
C ASP A 119 -8.55 0.43 -23.86
N PRO A 120 -8.59 1.77 -23.86
CA PRO A 120 -9.37 2.51 -24.85
C PRO A 120 -8.71 2.50 -26.24
N GLU A 121 -7.42 2.21 -26.32
CA GLU A 121 -6.64 2.20 -27.58
C GLU A 121 -6.48 0.77 -28.13
N GLU A 122 -6.44 -0.23 -27.26
CA GLU A 122 -6.35 -1.64 -27.63
C GLU A 122 -7.60 -2.37 -27.13
N ASP A 123 -8.35 -3.11 -27.97
CA ASP A 123 -9.58 -3.83 -27.56
C ASP A 123 -9.29 -5.05 -26.65
N ARG A 124 -8.76 -4.77 -25.46
CA ARG A 124 -8.32 -5.74 -24.45
C ARG A 124 -8.45 -5.13 -23.06
N GLU A 125 -8.30 -5.98 -22.06
CA GLU A 125 -8.30 -5.59 -20.66
C GLU A 125 -6.88 -5.49 -20.09
N ARG A 126 -6.65 -4.52 -19.20
CA ARG A 126 -5.40 -4.35 -18.46
C ARG A 126 -5.62 -4.34 -16.96
N ARG A 127 -4.59 -4.79 -16.22
CA ARG A 127 -4.51 -4.64 -14.76
C ARG A 127 -4.21 -3.18 -14.40
N VAL A 128 -4.39 -2.85 -13.12
CA VAL A 128 -4.03 -1.55 -12.56
C VAL A 128 -2.96 -1.71 -11.48
N ASN A 129 -2.19 -0.65 -11.24
CA ASN A 129 -1.43 -0.50 -10.00
C ASN A 129 -2.40 -0.23 -8.85
N VAL A 130 -2.13 -0.76 -7.66
CA VAL A 130 -2.94 -0.49 -6.46
C VAL A 130 -2.08 0.19 -5.41
N VAL A 131 -2.56 1.33 -4.92
CA VAL A 131 -2.03 2.05 -3.76
C VAL A 131 -3.06 1.99 -2.64
N VAL A 132 -2.70 1.41 -1.51
CA VAL A 132 -3.53 1.35 -0.30
C VAL A 132 -3.14 2.47 0.64
N PHE A 133 -4.09 3.31 1.03
CA PHE A 133 -3.93 4.16 2.20
C PHE A 133 -4.52 3.47 3.42
N SER A 134 -3.73 3.33 4.49
CA SER A 134 -4.17 2.73 5.74
C SER A 134 -4.13 3.69 6.93
N TRP A 135 -5.32 4.00 7.47
CA TRP A 135 -5.52 4.69 8.75
C TRP A 135 -5.14 3.78 9.92
N PRO A 136 -4.82 4.31 11.12
CA PRO A 136 -4.51 3.53 12.30
C PRO A 136 -5.80 2.99 12.96
N SER A 137 -6.49 2.11 12.23
CA SER A 137 -7.56 1.26 12.78
C SER A 137 -6.97 -0.10 13.12
N ASP A 138 -7.26 -0.62 14.30
CA ASP A 138 -6.83 -1.96 14.71
C ASP A 138 -7.74 -3.08 14.18
N GLY A 139 -8.82 -2.74 13.49
CA GLY A 139 -9.84 -3.72 13.14
C GLY A 139 -10.72 -4.11 14.32
N ALA A 140 -10.80 -3.28 15.36
CA ALA A 140 -11.77 -3.43 16.43
C ALA A 140 -13.09 -2.72 16.10
N ALA A 141 -14.19 -3.44 16.23
CA ALA A 141 -15.54 -2.92 16.06
C ALA A 141 -16.05 -2.29 17.37
N VAL A 142 -15.28 -1.39 17.96
CA VAL A 142 -15.71 -0.66 19.16
C VAL A 142 -15.98 0.79 18.74
N PRO A 143 -17.26 1.18 18.55
CA PRO A 143 -17.60 2.58 18.42
C PRO A 143 -17.15 3.31 19.69
N LEU A 144 -16.68 4.54 19.55
CA LEU A 144 -16.60 5.47 20.68
C LEU A 144 -18.01 5.56 21.29
N MET A 145 -18.21 4.92 22.44
CA MET A 145 -19.36 5.20 23.28
C MET A 145 -19.04 6.50 24.01
N SER A 146 -19.68 7.59 23.59
CA SER A 146 -19.72 8.87 24.31
C SER A 146 -20.69 8.79 25.48
#